data_AF-A0A949XVZ7-F1
#
_entry.id   AF-A0A949XVZ7-F1
#
_cell.length_a   1.000
_cell.length_b   1.000
_cell.length_c   1.000
_cell.angle_alpha   90.00
_cell.angle_beta   90.00
_cell.angle_gamma   90.00
#
_symmetry.space_group_name_H-M   'P 1'
#
loop_
_entity.id
_entity.type
_entity.pdbx_description
1 polymer ?
#
loop_
_entity_poly.entity_id
_entity_poly.type
_entity_poly.pdbx_seq_one_letter_code
_entity_poly.pdbx_strand_id
1 'polypeptide(L)'
;MVVTTWEARGWRWCVLLALLSVLVASPCVVRAQGPQFDVGAPPGAAGGRSTLGQPLGAADFPDFGAPPSAPVSGGAGRARSHVPAASQAPPGVPVQRTTTGRAQFGVPTVQPIQIPAYGELEIVPGGIDPGPPNGMTLDAAIEELIQQNLDLFALRLEIPMAEADVLTANLRSNPVFYADTQLIPYGHYSFLRPGGPAQTDININYPLDVTLKRRARRLSARQAKRVAEAQLQDAVRLQIDNLYTVYVNVVAARLTVQYSQKYVEGLRRLLKLNQELLGRGFIKPSDVLPIKTHLQRAELQVRESMQALAKSQMALAQILNRPLTEPIQVRDYFRDVNKLSMPTDELVQKAVATRPDLMAIRLGIQRAEADVRLARANGYPDVYLLYQPFTYQNNTYLGVPSASSWTLGVTATIPLYNRNQGNIRRAKINVTQTQVQAASLVRTVESDVINAVREFELSLKSVEELEAEIVPSARKVRDAAYLRWQGGETSALEYLDAQKDYNEVVRDYRDALIRHRNAMLDLNTAVGERILP
;
A
#
# COMPACT_ATOMS: atom_id res chain seq x y z
N MET A 1 72.13 -5.25 -26.83
CA MET A 1 71.11 -5.11 -27.90
C MET A 1 70.53 -6.48 -28.26
N VAL A 2 69.61 -7.05 -27.45
CA VAL A 2 68.63 -8.08 -27.84
C VAL A 2 67.50 -8.07 -26.78
N VAL A 3 66.75 -6.98 -26.65
CA VAL A 3 65.59 -6.89 -25.74
C VAL A 3 64.54 -5.96 -26.36
N THR A 4 63.97 -6.29 -27.53
CA THR A 4 62.85 -5.50 -28.09
C THR A 4 61.91 -6.25 -29.06
N THR A 5 61.96 -7.59 -29.19
CA THR A 5 61.15 -8.29 -30.22
C THR A 5 60.15 -9.32 -29.71
N TRP A 6 59.96 -9.47 -28.40
CA TRP A 6 59.05 -10.48 -27.83
C TRP A 6 57.64 -9.97 -27.48
N GLU A 7 57.44 -8.66 -27.30
CA GLU A 7 56.15 -8.10 -26.83
C GLU A 7 55.01 -8.16 -27.87
N ALA A 8 55.31 -8.14 -29.18
CA ALA A 8 54.27 -8.09 -30.21
C ALA A 8 53.74 -9.47 -30.67
N ARG A 9 54.49 -10.56 -30.42
CA ARG A 9 54.10 -11.91 -30.86
C ARG A 9 53.31 -12.69 -29.81
N GLY A 10 53.66 -12.59 -28.51
CA GLY A 10 52.94 -13.30 -27.44
C GLY A 10 51.46 -12.89 -27.32
N TRP A 11 51.17 -11.60 -27.51
CA TRP A 11 49.81 -11.07 -27.39
C TRP A 11 48.87 -11.56 -28.50
N ARG A 12 49.39 -11.76 -29.72
CA ARG A 12 48.62 -12.31 -30.85
C ARG A 12 48.23 -13.78 -30.63
N TRP A 13 49.08 -14.57 -29.96
CA TRP A 13 48.79 -15.97 -29.64
C TRP A 13 47.77 -16.11 -28.49
N CYS A 14 47.81 -15.24 -27.48
CA CYS A 14 46.79 -15.22 -26.43
C CYS A 14 45.41 -14.81 -26.98
N VAL A 15 45.35 -13.85 -27.93
CA VAL A 15 44.10 -13.46 -28.59
C VAL A 15 43.58 -14.55 -29.52
N LEU A 16 44.46 -15.28 -30.22
CA LEU A 16 44.09 -16.44 -31.05
C LEU A 16 43.54 -17.62 -30.23
N LEU A 17 44.12 -17.90 -29.05
CA LEU A 17 43.61 -18.93 -28.12
C LEU A 17 42.28 -18.50 -27.46
N ALA A 18 42.10 -17.22 -27.17
CA ALA A 18 40.83 -16.66 -26.70
C ALA A 18 39.74 -16.65 -27.80
N LEU A 19 40.11 -16.55 -29.08
CA LEU A 19 39.17 -16.67 -30.20
C LEU A 19 38.79 -18.13 -30.51
N LEU A 20 39.70 -19.09 -30.26
CA LEU A 20 39.40 -20.52 -30.47
C LEU A 20 38.36 -21.05 -29.48
N SER A 21 38.29 -20.52 -28.26
CA SER A 21 37.26 -20.88 -27.27
C SER A 21 35.87 -20.31 -27.62
N VAL A 22 35.80 -19.32 -28.52
CA VAL A 22 34.55 -18.73 -29.03
C VAL A 22 33.97 -19.51 -30.22
N LEU A 23 34.80 -20.26 -30.95
CA LEU A 23 34.41 -20.94 -32.20
C LEU A 23 33.79 -22.34 -32.03
N VAL A 24 33.83 -22.94 -30.84
CA VAL A 24 33.20 -24.25 -30.57
C VAL A 24 31.82 -24.07 -29.93
N ALA A 25 30.92 -23.41 -30.66
CA ALA A 25 29.52 -23.21 -30.27
C ALA A 25 28.57 -23.84 -31.30
N SER A 26 28.64 -25.16 -31.49
CA SER A 26 27.58 -25.92 -32.17
C SER A 26 26.41 -26.19 -31.20
N PRO A 27 25.14 -26.15 -31.66
CA PRO A 27 23.99 -26.43 -30.81
C PRO A 27 23.83 -27.95 -30.66
N CYS A 28 24.61 -28.58 -29.79
CA CYS A 28 24.30 -29.92 -29.34
C CYS A 28 23.19 -29.84 -28.27
N VAL A 29 22.07 -30.51 -28.53
CA VAL A 29 21.03 -30.78 -27.53
C VAL A 29 21.64 -31.70 -26.46
N VAL A 30 22.04 -31.12 -25.33
CA VAL A 30 22.62 -31.87 -24.21
C VAL A 30 21.49 -32.43 -23.36
N ARG A 31 21.38 -33.77 -23.31
CA ARG A 31 20.60 -34.49 -22.28
C ARG A 31 21.25 -34.19 -20.91
N ALA A 32 20.47 -33.62 -20.00
CA ALA A 32 20.94 -33.23 -18.67
C ALA A 32 21.35 -34.45 -17.84
N GLN A 33 22.55 -34.44 -17.26
CA GLN A 33 22.90 -35.27 -16.10
C GLN A 33 22.48 -34.50 -14.85
N GLY A 34 21.18 -34.53 -14.52
CA GLY A 34 20.68 -34.08 -13.23
C GLY A 34 20.38 -35.29 -12.34
N PRO A 35 20.45 -35.18 -11.00
CA PRO A 35 19.83 -36.17 -10.14
C PRO A 35 18.35 -36.29 -10.54
N GLN A 36 17.92 -37.50 -10.89
CA GLN A 36 16.49 -37.85 -10.93
C GLN A 36 16.01 -37.81 -9.48
N PHE A 37 15.46 -36.68 -9.05
CA PHE A 37 14.61 -36.70 -7.88
C PHE A 37 13.31 -37.35 -8.32
N ASP A 38 13.12 -38.62 -7.94
CA ASP A 38 11.79 -39.21 -7.84
C ASP A 38 11.04 -38.44 -6.76
N VAL A 39 10.44 -37.32 -7.17
CA VAL A 39 9.41 -36.69 -6.37
C VAL A 39 8.21 -37.62 -6.50
N GLY A 40 8.06 -38.52 -5.53
CA GLY A 40 6.82 -39.29 -5.38
C GLY A 40 5.65 -38.32 -5.49
N ALA A 41 4.66 -38.67 -6.28
CA ALA A 41 3.49 -37.81 -6.49
C ALA A 41 2.97 -37.34 -5.12
N PRO A 42 2.60 -36.05 -4.97
CA PRO A 42 2.11 -35.53 -3.70
C PRO A 42 0.99 -36.43 -3.18
N PRO A 43 0.90 -36.67 -1.85
CA PRO A 43 -0.15 -37.51 -1.29
C PRO A 43 -1.52 -36.96 -1.74
N GLY A 44 -2.22 -37.74 -2.57
CA GLY A 44 -3.49 -37.34 -3.19
C GLY A 44 -3.65 -37.67 -4.68
N ALA A 45 -2.58 -38.04 -5.41
CA ALA A 45 -2.64 -38.33 -6.84
C ALA A 45 -3.01 -39.78 -7.20
N ALA A 46 -3.66 -40.53 -6.32
CA ALA A 46 -4.15 -41.88 -6.60
C ALA A 46 -5.68 -41.92 -6.54
N GLY A 47 -6.33 -41.79 -7.71
CA GLY A 47 -7.66 -42.35 -7.99
C GLY A 47 -8.88 -41.80 -7.22
N GLY A 48 -8.73 -40.86 -6.30
CA GLY A 48 -9.84 -40.29 -5.54
C GLY A 48 -10.51 -39.13 -6.25
N ARG A 49 -11.75 -39.30 -6.74
CA ARG A 49 -12.60 -38.17 -7.13
C ARG A 49 -12.97 -37.38 -5.86
N SER A 50 -12.38 -36.20 -5.69
CA SER A 50 -12.78 -35.23 -4.67
C SER A 50 -14.21 -34.75 -4.93
N THR A 51 -15.07 -34.79 -3.92
CA THR A 51 -16.43 -34.21 -3.95
C THR A 51 -16.42 -32.68 -3.89
N LEU A 52 -15.24 -32.05 -3.76
CA LEU A 52 -15.04 -30.60 -3.65
C LEU A 52 -14.41 -29.98 -4.92
N GLY A 53 -14.40 -30.69 -6.05
CA GLY A 53 -13.84 -30.19 -7.31
C GLY A 53 -12.33 -30.46 -7.48
N GLN A 54 -11.78 -30.03 -8.62
CA GLN A 54 -10.37 -30.24 -8.96
C GLN A 54 -9.44 -29.56 -7.93
N PRO A 55 -8.33 -30.20 -7.53
CA PRO A 55 -7.38 -29.59 -6.61
C PRO A 55 -6.73 -28.35 -7.23
N LEU A 56 -6.60 -27.28 -6.43
CA LEU A 56 -5.91 -26.05 -6.79
C LEU A 56 -4.47 -26.38 -7.20
N GLY A 57 -4.19 -26.33 -8.51
CA GLY A 57 -2.88 -26.66 -9.10
C GLY A 57 -2.93 -27.61 -10.30
N ALA A 58 -4.09 -28.23 -10.60
CA ALA A 58 -4.28 -29.12 -11.76
C ALA A 58 -4.86 -28.41 -13.00
N ALA A 59 -4.82 -27.08 -13.06
CA ALA A 59 -5.29 -26.33 -14.21
C ALA A 59 -4.21 -26.34 -15.31
N ASP A 60 -4.38 -27.22 -16.30
CA ASP A 60 -3.83 -27.00 -17.63
C ASP A 60 -4.37 -25.65 -18.14
N PHE A 61 -3.47 -24.71 -18.43
CA PHE A 61 -3.85 -23.42 -19.01
C PHE A 61 -4.50 -23.66 -20.38
N PRO A 62 -5.74 -23.20 -20.63
CA PRO A 62 -6.32 -23.31 -21.96
C PRO A 62 -5.58 -22.37 -22.92
N ASP A 63 -5.33 -22.85 -24.13
CA ASP A 63 -4.79 -22.06 -25.25
C ASP A 63 -5.65 -20.80 -25.47
N PHE A 64 -5.00 -19.64 -25.56
CA PHE A 64 -5.63 -18.36 -25.88
C PHE A 64 -6.22 -18.41 -27.30
N GLY A 65 -7.50 -18.81 -27.42
CA GLY A 65 -8.19 -18.82 -28.71
C GLY A 65 -9.58 -19.46 -28.77
N ALA A 66 -10.10 -20.07 -27.71
CA ALA A 66 -11.44 -20.68 -27.75
C ALA A 66 -12.55 -19.65 -27.39
N PRO A 67 -13.63 -19.54 -28.20
CA PRO A 67 -14.74 -18.64 -27.90
C PRO A 67 -15.56 -19.15 -26.70
N PRO A 68 -16.16 -18.25 -25.89
CA PRO A 68 -16.89 -18.63 -24.69
C PRO A 68 -18.16 -19.42 -25.03
N SER A 69 -18.32 -20.59 -24.41
CA SER A 69 -19.54 -21.40 -24.46
C SER A 69 -20.69 -20.72 -23.70
N ALA A 70 -21.90 -20.83 -24.26
CA ALA A 70 -23.12 -20.10 -23.92
C ALA A 70 -23.60 -20.24 -22.44
N PRO A 71 -24.34 -19.24 -21.93
CA PRO A 71 -24.90 -19.27 -20.58
C PRO A 71 -26.12 -20.19 -20.48
N VAL A 72 -26.20 -20.88 -19.33
CA VAL A 72 -27.32 -21.71 -18.91
C VAL A 72 -28.57 -20.85 -18.71
N SER A 73 -29.63 -21.16 -19.46
CA SER A 73 -30.94 -20.52 -19.41
C SER A 73 -31.76 -20.98 -18.20
N GLY A 74 -32.00 -20.09 -17.24
CA GLY A 74 -33.05 -20.22 -16.22
C GLY A 74 -34.26 -19.35 -16.60
N GLY A 75 -35.40 -19.98 -16.87
CA GLY A 75 -36.58 -19.36 -17.46
C GLY A 75 -37.34 -18.38 -16.57
N ALA A 76 -38.01 -17.42 -17.21
CA ALA A 76 -38.87 -16.41 -16.60
C ALA A 76 -40.23 -16.98 -16.19
N GLY A 77 -40.56 -16.92 -14.90
CA GLY A 77 -41.91 -17.12 -14.38
C GLY A 77 -42.72 -15.82 -14.41
N ARG A 78 -43.87 -15.82 -15.10
CA ARG A 78 -44.83 -14.70 -15.13
C ARG A 78 -45.79 -14.72 -13.94
N ALA A 79 -46.14 -13.51 -13.50
CA ALA A 79 -46.93 -13.11 -12.34
C ALA A 79 -48.40 -13.58 -12.30
N ARG A 80 -48.97 -13.64 -11.09
CA ARG A 80 -50.36 -13.23 -10.80
C ARG A 80 -50.45 -12.63 -9.38
N SER A 81 -50.70 -11.33 -9.28
CA SER A 81 -51.18 -10.67 -8.06
C SER A 81 -52.70 -10.51 -8.16
N HIS A 82 -53.44 -11.13 -7.24
CA HIS A 82 -54.87 -10.85 -7.06
C HIS A 82 -55.03 -9.62 -6.16
N VAL A 83 -55.59 -8.54 -6.70
CA VAL A 83 -56.16 -7.43 -5.92
C VAL A 83 -57.57 -7.18 -6.46
N PRO A 84 -58.63 -7.31 -5.64
CA PRO A 84 -59.95 -6.86 -6.03
C PRO A 84 -60.06 -5.34 -5.86
N ALA A 85 -60.67 -4.69 -6.85
CA ALA A 85 -61.00 -3.29 -6.84
C ALA A 85 -62.29 -2.99 -6.05
N ALA A 86 -62.36 -1.73 -5.60
CA ALA A 86 -63.54 -0.95 -5.23
C ALA A 86 -64.19 -1.18 -3.85
N SER A 87 -63.86 -0.30 -2.90
CA SER A 87 -64.81 0.17 -1.88
C SER A 87 -65.25 1.59 -2.25
N GLN A 88 -66.55 1.72 -2.51
CA GLN A 88 -67.22 2.97 -2.84
C GLN A 88 -67.43 3.79 -1.56
N ALA A 89 -67.17 5.09 -1.63
CA ALA A 89 -67.55 6.04 -0.60
C ALA A 89 -69.09 6.24 -0.59
N PRO A 90 -69.74 6.31 0.58
CA PRO A 90 -71.17 6.59 0.65
C PRO A 90 -71.47 8.09 0.40
N PRO A 91 -72.64 8.42 -0.18
CA PRO A 91 -73.00 9.79 -0.55
C PRO A 91 -73.37 10.64 0.67
N GLY A 92 -72.95 11.91 0.63
CA GLY A 92 -73.20 12.90 1.68
C GLY A 92 -74.67 13.31 1.78
N VAL A 93 -75.16 13.40 3.02
CA VAL A 93 -76.44 14.00 3.39
C VAL A 93 -76.20 15.48 3.69
N PRO A 94 -76.98 16.43 3.13
CA PRO A 94 -76.84 17.85 3.45
C PRO A 94 -77.47 18.13 4.82
N VAL A 95 -76.65 18.54 5.79
CA VAL A 95 -77.13 19.02 7.09
C VAL A 95 -77.36 20.53 7.01
N GLN A 96 -78.61 20.93 7.25
CA GLN A 96 -79.03 22.33 7.38
C GLN A 96 -78.32 23.01 8.55
N ARG A 97 -77.70 24.16 8.29
CA ARG A 97 -77.15 25.04 9.33
C ARG A 97 -78.29 25.76 10.05
N THR A 98 -78.55 25.36 11.30
CA THR A 98 -79.27 26.19 12.26
C THR A 98 -78.28 27.14 12.93
N THR A 99 -78.50 28.44 12.72
CA THR A 99 -77.83 29.54 13.41
C THR A 99 -78.31 29.60 14.86
N THR A 100 -77.51 29.06 15.78
CA THR A 100 -77.62 29.34 17.22
C THR A 100 -76.36 30.03 17.70
N GLY A 101 -76.56 31.15 18.41
CA GLY A 101 -75.53 32.10 18.80
C GLY A 101 -74.38 31.46 19.58
N ARG A 102 -73.16 31.71 19.12
CA ARG A 102 -71.94 31.37 19.85
C ARG A 102 -71.64 32.49 20.85
N ALA A 103 -71.66 32.13 22.14
CA ALA A 103 -71.04 32.90 23.20
C ALA A 103 -69.57 33.19 22.84
N GLN A 104 -69.18 34.47 22.93
CA GLN A 104 -67.79 34.90 22.81
C GLN A 104 -67.03 34.43 24.05
N PHE A 105 -66.37 33.28 23.95
CA PHE A 105 -65.27 32.96 24.84
C PHE A 105 -64.06 33.76 24.36
N GLY A 106 -63.76 34.85 25.06
CA GLY A 106 -62.50 35.57 24.89
C GLY A 106 -61.35 34.67 25.29
N VAL A 107 -60.72 34.02 24.30
CA VAL A 107 -59.41 33.40 24.48
C VAL A 107 -58.43 34.56 24.65
N PRO A 108 -57.73 34.70 25.79
CA PRO A 108 -56.72 35.73 25.92
C PRO A 108 -55.67 35.52 24.84
N THR A 109 -55.48 36.52 23.99
CA THR A 109 -54.44 36.53 22.98
C THR A 109 -53.12 36.57 23.72
N VAL A 110 -52.50 35.40 23.90
CA VAL A 110 -51.13 35.30 24.39
C VAL A 110 -50.29 36.08 23.39
N GLN A 111 -49.67 37.18 23.85
CA GLN A 111 -48.72 37.90 23.01
C GLN A 111 -47.70 36.89 22.50
N PRO A 112 -47.37 36.88 21.19
CA PRO A 112 -46.37 35.97 20.67
C PRO A 112 -45.08 36.25 21.46
N ILE A 113 -44.75 35.31 22.35
CA ILE A 113 -43.51 35.33 23.09
C ILE A 113 -42.43 35.37 22.01
N GLN A 114 -41.63 36.43 21.96
CA GLN A 114 -40.44 36.45 21.12
C GLN A 114 -39.60 35.26 21.54
N ILE A 115 -39.53 34.27 20.66
CA ILE A 115 -38.88 32.99 20.90
C ILE A 115 -37.38 33.28 20.81
N PRO A 116 -36.59 33.27 21.91
CA PRO A 116 -35.17 33.11 21.74
C PRO A 116 -34.98 31.73 21.11
N ALA A 117 -34.42 31.68 19.90
CA ALA A 117 -34.03 30.42 19.26
C ALA A 117 -33.24 29.59 20.28
N TYR A 118 -33.84 28.52 20.78
CA TYR A 118 -33.26 27.74 21.86
C TYR A 118 -32.03 27.02 21.32
N GLY A 119 -30.86 27.63 21.54
CA GLY A 119 -29.54 27.05 21.38
C GLY A 119 -29.40 26.18 20.15
N GLU A 120 -29.28 26.82 19.00
CA GLU A 120 -28.94 26.22 17.72
C GLU A 120 -27.98 25.04 17.90
N LEU A 121 -28.53 23.83 17.80
CA LEU A 121 -27.83 22.62 17.35
C LEU A 121 -27.64 22.71 15.82
N GLU A 122 -27.54 23.92 15.28
CA GLU A 122 -27.19 24.11 13.89
C GLU A 122 -25.72 23.78 13.74
N ILE A 123 -25.44 22.73 12.97
CA ILE A 123 -24.29 22.83 12.08
C ILE A 123 -24.58 24.06 11.23
N VAL A 124 -23.94 25.18 11.54
CA VAL A 124 -24.01 26.37 10.71
C VAL A 124 -23.69 25.92 9.28
N PRO A 125 -24.58 26.12 8.29
CA PRO A 125 -24.24 25.84 6.91
C PRO A 125 -23.02 26.72 6.57
N GLY A 126 -21.85 26.10 6.44
CA GLY A 126 -20.57 26.80 6.21
C GLY A 126 -19.64 27.00 7.42
N GLY A 127 -19.94 26.45 8.60
CA GLY A 127 -19.17 26.74 9.82
C GLY A 127 -18.78 25.51 10.65
N ILE A 128 -18.24 24.46 10.03
CA ILE A 128 -17.49 23.45 10.78
C ILE A 128 -16.24 24.15 11.31
N ASP A 129 -16.09 24.24 12.63
CA ASP A 129 -14.88 24.80 13.25
C ASP A 129 -13.65 24.05 12.71
N PRO A 130 -12.81 24.73 11.90
CA PRO A 130 -11.65 24.08 11.30
C PRO A 130 -10.65 23.64 12.37
N GLY A 131 -10.76 24.18 13.57
CA GLY A 131 -9.87 23.93 14.68
C GLY A 131 -9.05 25.18 15.03
N PRO A 132 -8.18 25.05 16.04
CA PRO A 132 -7.37 26.15 16.52
C PRO A 132 -6.46 26.67 15.39
N PRO A 133 -6.19 27.99 15.33
CA PRO A 133 -5.38 28.58 14.25
C PRO A 133 -3.95 28.01 14.20
N ASN A 134 -3.42 27.57 15.33
CA ASN A 134 -2.11 26.92 15.48
C ASN A 134 -2.19 25.38 15.34
N GLY A 135 -3.34 24.83 14.94
CA GLY A 135 -3.51 23.40 14.71
C GLY A 135 -2.73 22.92 13.49
N MET A 136 -2.31 21.66 13.53
CA MET A 136 -1.55 21.01 12.47
C MET A 136 -2.40 20.82 11.21
N THR A 137 -1.95 21.38 10.10
CA THR A 137 -2.57 21.17 8.78
C THR A 137 -2.15 19.83 8.19
N LEU A 138 -2.91 19.34 7.21
CA LEU A 138 -2.57 18.09 6.53
C LEU A 138 -1.18 18.18 5.87
N ASP A 139 -0.87 19.31 5.24
CA ASP A 139 0.44 19.53 4.59
C ASP A 139 1.60 19.49 5.58
N ALA A 140 1.43 20.11 6.76
CA ALA A 140 2.43 20.05 7.82
C ALA A 140 2.61 18.62 8.34
N ALA A 141 1.52 17.84 8.40
CA ALA A 141 1.57 16.43 8.80
C ALA A 141 2.29 15.56 7.78
N ILE A 142 2.09 15.81 6.48
CA ILE A 142 2.82 15.11 5.40
C ILE A 142 4.32 15.43 5.47
N GLU A 143 4.68 16.70 5.65
CA GLU A 143 6.08 17.11 5.73
C GLU A 143 6.78 16.45 6.94
N GLU A 144 6.13 16.48 8.10
CA GLU A 144 6.68 15.85 9.31
C GLU A 144 6.74 14.32 9.18
N LEU A 145 5.73 13.69 8.58
CA LEU A 145 5.74 12.25 8.28
C LEU A 145 6.98 11.87 7.46
N ILE A 146 7.24 12.57 6.35
CA ILE A 146 8.36 12.26 5.46
C ILE A 146 9.71 12.40 6.17
N GLN A 147 9.80 13.31 7.15
CA GLN A 147 11.04 13.58 7.88
C GLN A 147 11.26 12.66 9.09
N GLN A 148 10.20 12.34 9.84
CA GLN A 148 10.32 11.73 11.16
C GLN A 148 9.78 10.30 11.27
N ASN A 149 9.00 9.83 10.29
CA ASN A 149 8.43 8.48 10.33
C ASN A 149 9.53 7.40 10.32
N LEU A 150 9.47 6.50 11.30
CA LEU A 150 10.51 5.49 11.51
C LEU A 150 10.51 4.39 10.43
N ASP A 151 9.35 4.04 9.87
CA ASP A 151 9.23 3.02 8.82
C ASP A 151 9.85 3.54 7.51
N LEU A 152 9.57 4.79 7.14
CA LEU A 152 10.21 5.46 6.00
C LEU A 152 11.70 5.65 6.22
N PHE A 153 12.14 5.96 7.45
CA PHE A 153 13.56 6.06 7.77
C PHE A 153 14.28 4.72 7.60
N ALA A 154 13.70 3.63 8.11
CA ALA A 154 14.24 2.28 7.95
C ALA A 154 14.34 1.89 6.48
N LEU A 155 13.30 2.15 5.69
CA LEU A 155 13.29 1.85 4.26
C LEU A 155 14.30 2.70 3.48
N ARG A 156 14.49 3.98 3.87
CA ARG A 156 15.50 4.86 3.26
C ARG A 156 16.92 4.32 3.41
N LEU A 157 17.21 3.52 4.45
CA LEU A 157 18.51 2.86 4.62
C LEU A 157 18.77 1.76 3.58
N GLU A 158 17.76 1.27 2.87
CA GLU A 158 17.98 0.35 1.74
C GLU A 158 18.73 1.00 0.58
N ILE A 159 18.64 2.33 0.42
CA ILE A 159 19.39 3.06 -0.62
C ILE A 159 20.91 2.98 -0.39
N PRO A 160 21.48 3.40 0.77
CA PRO A 160 22.91 3.26 1.01
C PRO A 160 23.36 1.79 1.05
N MET A 161 22.50 0.85 1.46
CA MET A 161 22.79 -0.59 1.31
C MET A 161 22.93 -0.98 -0.17
N ALA A 162 22.01 -0.56 -1.03
CA ALA A 162 22.10 -0.77 -2.48
C ALA A 162 23.30 -0.05 -3.11
N GLU A 163 23.72 1.11 -2.58
CA GLU A 163 24.96 1.77 -2.98
C GLU A 163 26.21 0.97 -2.60
N ALA A 164 26.22 0.35 -1.42
CA ALA A 164 27.27 -0.57 -1.00
C ALA A 164 27.31 -1.83 -1.90
N ASP A 165 26.17 -2.33 -2.35
CA ASP A 165 26.10 -3.42 -3.33
C ASP A 165 26.65 -2.98 -4.70
N VAL A 166 26.31 -1.76 -5.15
CA VAL A 166 26.89 -1.18 -6.37
C VAL A 166 28.40 -1.02 -6.24
N LEU A 167 28.89 -0.55 -5.08
CA LEU A 167 30.32 -0.46 -4.78
C LEU A 167 30.98 -1.83 -4.87
N THR A 168 30.41 -2.84 -4.21
CA THR A 168 30.92 -4.22 -4.22
C THR A 168 30.94 -4.79 -5.64
N ALA A 169 29.89 -4.56 -6.42
CA ALA A 169 29.83 -4.96 -7.83
C ALA A 169 30.88 -4.24 -8.71
N ASN A 170 31.30 -3.03 -8.31
CA ASN A 170 32.38 -2.29 -8.97
C ASN A 170 33.76 -2.81 -8.62
N LEU A 171 33.97 -3.59 -7.56
CA LEU A 171 35.31 -4.05 -7.18
C LEU A 171 35.86 -5.09 -8.16
N ARG A 172 37.19 -5.10 -8.30
CA ARG A 172 37.91 -6.17 -9.01
C ARG A 172 38.17 -7.30 -8.02
N SER A 173 38.28 -8.52 -8.54
CA SER A 173 38.69 -9.66 -7.74
C SER A 173 40.14 -9.50 -7.30
N ASN A 174 40.44 -9.86 -6.06
CA ASN A 174 41.80 -9.78 -5.53
C ASN A 174 42.67 -10.92 -6.10
N PRO A 175 43.99 -10.69 -6.26
CA PRO A 175 44.92 -11.79 -6.49
C PRO A 175 44.91 -12.75 -5.30
N VAL A 176 45.12 -14.04 -5.57
CA VAL A 176 45.39 -15.04 -4.54
C VAL A 176 46.90 -15.25 -4.47
N PHE A 177 47.46 -15.00 -3.31
CA PHE A 177 48.84 -15.33 -2.98
C PHE A 177 48.85 -16.64 -2.20
N TYR A 178 49.71 -17.56 -2.61
CA TYR A 178 50.07 -18.70 -1.78
C TYR A 178 51.53 -19.06 -1.99
N ALA A 179 52.15 -19.55 -0.95
CA ALA A 179 53.47 -20.14 -1.01
C ALA A 179 53.35 -21.58 -0.55
N ASP A 180 54.03 -22.46 -1.24
CA ASP A 180 54.03 -23.88 -0.92
C ASP A 180 55.44 -24.43 -0.98
N THR A 181 55.63 -25.53 -0.26
CA THR A 181 56.84 -26.34 -0.40
C THR A 181 56.39 -27.76 -0.62
N GLN A 182 56.81 -28.31 -1.74
CA GLN A 182 56.51 -29.66 -2.18
C GLN A 182 57.78 -30.51 -2.18
N LEU A 183 57.59 -31.83 -2.23
CA LEU A 183 58.69 -32.79 -2.18
C LEU A 183 59.52 -32.66 -0.88
N ILE A 184 58.86 -32.33 0.24
CA ILE A 184 59.48 -32.32 1.57
C ILE A 184 59.77 -33.77 1.99
N PRO A 185 61.02 -34.13 2.33
CA PRO A 185 61.35 -35.48 2.75
C PRO A 185 60.63 -35.90 4.04
N TYR A 186 59.93 -37.04 4.03
CA TYR A 186 59.33 -37.74 5.17
C TYR A 186 59.59 -39.28 5.15
N GLY A 187 60.34 -39.81 6.14
CA GLY A 187 60.71 -41.24 6.23
C GLY A 187 62.18 -41.57 5.87
N HIS A 188 62.48 -42.82 5.51
CA HIS A 188 63.85 -43.27 5.16
C HIS A 188 64.18 -42.97 3.69
N TYR A 189 65.07 -41.99 3.47
CA TYR A 189 65.59 -41.62 2.15
C TYR A 189 67.00 -42.15 1.95
N SER A 190 67.31 -42.48 0.70
CA SER A 190 68.67 -42.81 0.26
C SER A 190 68.95 -42.14 -1.09
N PHE A 191 70.20 -42.11 -1.50
CA PHE A 191 70.58 -41.63 -2.84
C PHE A 191 69.84 -42.37 -3.98
N LEU A 192 69.45 -43.63 -3.73
CA LEU A 192 68.68 -44.44 -4.68
C LEU A 192 67.16 -44.19 -4.62
N ARG A 193 66.67 -43.49 -3.58
CA ARG A 193 65.25 -43.14 -3.38
C ARG A 193 65.12 -41.72 -2.80
N PRO A 194 65.47 -40.68 -3.58
CA PRO A 194 65.61 -39.33 -3.03
C PRO A 194 64.30 -38.59 -2.79
N GLY A 195 63.16 -39.07 -3.32
CA GLY A 195 61.87 -38.39 -3.18
C GLY A 195 61.68 -37.14 -4.06
N GLY A 196 62.74 -36.67 -4.72
CA GLY A 196 62.75 -35.49 -5.60
C GLY A 196 63.42 -34.27 -4.94
N PRO A 197 63.74 -33.21 -5.71
CA PRO A 197 64.25 -31.97 -5.15
C PRO A 197 63.15 -31.29 -4.37
N ALA A 198 63.38 -31.04 -3.08
CA ALA A 198 62.49 -30.18 -2.30
C ALA A 198 62.36 -28.84 -3.04
N GLN A 199 61.12 -28.46 -3.34
CA GLN A 199 60.80 -27.30 -4.15
C GLN A 199 59.95 -26.32 -3.34
N THR A 200 60.39 -25.07 -3.29
CA THR A 200 59.66 -23.98 -2.64
C THR A 200 59.20 -22.98 -3.69
N ASP A 201 57.89 -22.74 -3.72
CA ASP A 201 57.24 -21.93 -4.74
C ASP A 201 56.52 -20.74 -4.12
N ILE A 202 56.63 -19.58 -4.76
CA ILE A 202 55.80 -18.41 -4.48
C ILE A 202 54.87 -18.21 -5.66
N ASN A 203 53.57 -18.32 -5.43
CA ASN A 203 52.55 -18.26 -6.47
C ASN A 203 51.62 -17.06 -6.27
N ILE A 204 51.41 -16.32 -7.36
CA ILE A 204 50.41 -15.25 -7.45
C ILE A 204 49.45 -15.63 -8.56
N ASN A 205 48.19 -15.82 -8.19
CA ASN A 205 47.12 -16.09 -9.13
C ASN A 205 46.23 -14.85 -9.28
N TYR A 206 46.30 -14.18 -10.43
CA TYR A 206 45.55 -12.96 -10.71
C TYR A 206 44.34 -13.24 -11.62
N PRO A 207 43.10 -13.03 -11.15
CA PRO A 207 41.91 -13.20 -11.97
C PRO A 207 41.78 -12.08 -13.02
N LEU A 208 41.74 -12.47 -14.30
CA LEU A 208 41.52 -11.58 -15.44
C LEU A 208 40.02 -11.45 -15.75
N ASP A 209 39.52 -10.21 -15.79
CA ASP A 209 38.11 -9.90 -16.12
C ASP A 209 37.86 -9.88 -17.64
N VAL A 210 38.22 -10.96 -18.34
CA VAL A 210 38.06 -11.11 -19.80
C VAL A 210 36.59 -11.34 -20.18
N THR A 211 35.82 -11.95 -19.26
CA THR A 211 34.42 -12.37 -19.47
C THR A 211 33.40 -11.27 -19.24
N LEU A 212 33.84 -10.03 -18.96
CA LEU A 212 33.00 -8.86 -18.67
C LEU A 212 31.99 -9.07 -17.52
N LYS A 213 32.22 -10.07 -16.66
CA LYS A 213 31.35 -10.37 -15.50
C LYS A 213 31.18 -9.18 -14.60
N ARG A 214 32.25 -8.41 -14.37
CA ARG A 214 32.16 -7.18 -13.58
C ARG A 214 31.19 -6.19 -14.20
N ARG A 215 31.22 -5.97 -15.53
CA ARG A 215 30.27 -5.07 -16.21
C ARG A 215 28.83 -5.52 -16.01
N ALA A 216 28.57 -6.82 -16.11
CA ALA A 216 27.23 -7.38 -15.90
C ALA A 216 26.77 -7.25 -14.44
N ARG A 217 27.64 -7.55 -13.46
CA ARG A 217 27.38 -7.37 -12.02
C ARG A 217 27.04 -5.91 -11.69
N ARG A 218 27.84 -4.98 -12.19
CA ARG A 218 27.62 -3.52 -12.02
C ARG A 218 26.27 -3.08 -12.57
N LEU A 219 25.89 -3.59 -13.74
CA LEU A 219 24.62 -3.24 -14.36
C LEU A 219 23.42 -3.78 -13.56
N SER A 220 23.49 -5.03 -13.11
CA SER A 220 22.46 -5.63 -12.25
C SER A 220 22.32 -4.84 -10.93
N ALA A 221 23.41 -4.58 -10.21
CA ALA A 221 23.39 -3.82 -8.96
C ALA A 221 22.85 -2.40 -9.13
N ARG A 222 23.19 -1.70 -10.22
CA ARG A 222 22.66 -0.36 -10.51
C ARG A 222 21.15 -0.37 -10.76
N GLN A 223 20.65 -1.37 -11.46
CA GLN A 223 19.20 -1.50 -11.68
C GLN A 223 18.49 -1.89 -10.39
N ALA A 224 19.09 -2.74 -9.55
CA ALA A 224 18.57 -3.05 -8.22
C ALA A 224 18.46 -1.79 -7.34
N LYS A 225 19.47 -0.91 -7.35
CA LYS A 225 19.40 0.40 -6.66
C LYS A 225 18.22 1.24 -7.14
N ARG A 226 18.02 1.37 -8.46
CA ARG A 226 16.90 2.15 -9.03
C ARG A 226 15.54 1.58 -8.64
N VAL A 227 15.42 0.25 -8.58
CA VAL A 227 14.20 -0.40 -8.08
C VAL A 227 13.96 -0.01 -6.62
N ALA A 228 14.97 -0.06 -5.76
CA ALA A 228 14.86 0.34 -4.36
C ALA A 228 14.46 1.82 -4.21
N GLU A 229 15.01 2.73 -5.02
CA GLU A 229 14.62 4.15 -5.05
C GLU A 229 13.13 4.32 -5.40
N ALA A 230 12.62 3.60 -6.40
CA ALA A 230 11.22 3.65 -6.78
C ALA A 230 10.28 2.99 -5.75
N GLN A 231 10.73 1.90 -5.10
CA GLN A 231 10.01 1.26 -4.00
C GLN A 231 9.88 2.18 -2.78
N LEU A 232 10.92 2.97 -2.48
CA LEU A 232 10.83 4.00 -1.44
C LEU A 232 9.79 5.06 -1.78
N GLN A 233 9.73 5.51 -3.04
CA GLN A 233 8.70 6.47 -3.47
C GLN A 233 7.28 5.92 -3.32
N ASP A 234 7.07 4.62 -3.60
CA ASP A 234 5.77 3.99 -3.39
C ASP A 234 5.42 3.84 -1.91
N ALA A 235 6.40 3.47 -1.07
CA ALA A 235 6.20 3.41 0.36
C ALA A 235 5.85 4.78 0.96
N VAL A 236 6.46 5.86 0.46
CA VAL A 236 6.07 7.24 0.84
C VAL A 236 4.62 7.50 0.47
N ARG A 237 4.19 7.14 -0.75
CA ARG A 237 2.79 7.28 -1.20
C ARG A 237 1.82 6.53 -0.29
N LEU A 238 2.10 5.27 0.03
CA LEU A 238 1.26 4.45 0.91
C LEU A 238 1.26 4.96 2.36
N GLN A 239 2.37 5.51 2.85
CA GLN A 239 2.41 6.08 4.19
C GLN A 239 1.67 7.41 4.28
N ILE A 240 1.68 8.21 3.20
CA ILE A 240 0.84 9.40 3.07
C ILE A 240 -0.64 9.01 3.06
N ASP A 241 -1.01 7.92 2.37
CA ASP A 241 -2.38 7.39 2.38
C ASP A 241 -2.85 6.97 3.78
N ASN A 242 -1.99 6.26 4.51
CA ASN A 242 -2.25 5.90 5.90
C ASN A 242 -2.39 7.16 6.78
N LEU A 243 -1.55 8.18 6.56
CA LEU A 243 -1.66 9.47 7.23
C LEU A 243 -3.00 10.15 6.93
N TYR A 244 -3.49 10.14 5.68
CA TYR A 244 -4.80 10.68 5.31
C TYR A 244 -5.91 10.10 6.19
N THR A 245 -5.96 8.77 6.27
CA THR A 245 -6.95 8.06 7.09
C THR A 245 -6.85 8.47 8.56
N VAL A 246 -5.65 8.46 9.13
CA VAL A 246 -5.46 8.78 10.55
C VAL A 246 -5.76 10.25 10.86
N TYR A 247 -5.34 11.16 9.98
CA TYR A 247 -5.58 12.59 10.10
C TYR A 247 -7.08 12.92 10.06
N VAL A 248 -7.81 12.36 9.07
CA VAL A 248 -9.26 12.53 8.97
C VAL A 248 -9.98 11.96 10.18
N ASN A 249 -9.53 10.82 10.72
CA ASN A 249 -10.10 10.24 11.95
C ASN A 249 -9.95 11.16 13.18
N VAL A 250 -8.83 11.89 13.32
CA VAL A 250 -8.66 12.86 14.42
C VAL A 250 -9.70 13.97 14.32
N VAL A 251 -9.89 14.52 13.12
CA VAL A 251 -10.85 15.60 12.94
C VAL A 251 -12.29 15.09 13.11
N ALA A 252 -12.63 13.93 12.56
CA ALA A 252 -13.92 13.27 12.76
C ALA A 252 -14.23 13.06 14.26
N ALA A 253 -13.25 12.59 15.04
CA ALA A 253 -13.39 12.39 16.47
C ALA A 253 -13.59 13.73 17.21
N ARG A 254 -12.87 14.78 16.82
CA ARG A 254 -13.06 16.13 17.38
C ARG A 254 -14.46 16.66 17.13
N LEU A 255 -14.96 16.54 15.89
CA LEU A 255 -16.31 16.95 15.53
C LEU A 255 -17.36 16.18 16.33
N THR A 256 -17.11 14.89 16.58
CA THR A 256 -17.98 14.06 17.43
C THR A 256 -18.00 14.54 18.88
N VAL A 257 -16.86 14.97 19.44
CA VAL A 257 -16.79 15.58 20.78
C VAL A 257 -17.58 16.88 20.84
N GLN A 258 -17.32 17.80 19.89
CA GLN A 258 -18.01 19.10 19.84
C GLN A 258 -19.54 18.92 19.75
N TYR A 259 -19.99 18.03 18.87
CA TYR A 259 -21.41 17.69 18.74
C TYR A 259 -21.99 17.10 20.03
N SER A 260 -21.30 16.14 20.64
CA SER A 260 -21.78 15.49 21.88
C SER A 260 -21.89 16.49 23.04
N GLN A 261 -20.96 17.44 23.14
CA GLN A 261 -21.00 18.51 24.14
C GLN A 261 -22.19 19.45 23.92
N LYS A 262 -22.44 19.89 22.67
CA LYS A 262 -23.59 20.72 22.31
C LYS A 262 -24.92 20.02 22.59
N TYR A 263 -24.98 18.71 22.37
CA TYR A 263 -26.16 17.91 22.69
C TYR A 263 -26.44 17.86 24.20
N VAL A 264 -25.41 17.69 25.03
CA VAL A 264 -25.53 17.78 26.50
C VAL A 264 -25.99 19.17 26.94
N GLU A 265 -25.44 20.25 26.37
CA GLU A 265 -25.89 21.62 26.65
C GLU A 265 -27.38 21.83 26.32
N GLY A 266 -27.84 21.29 25.19
CA GLY A 266 -29.26 21.29 24.80
C GLY A 266 -30.14 20.56 25.81
N LEU A 267 -29.78 19.34 26.19
CA LEU A 267 -30.53 18.54 27.16
C LEU A 267 -30.55 19.15 28.56
N ARG A 268 -29.46 19.80 29.00
CA ARG A 268 -29.43 20.53 30.29
C ARG A 268 -30.42 21.69 30.31
N ARG A 269 -30.51 22.45 29.21
CA ARG A 269 -31.48 23.55 29.08
C ARG A 269 -32.92 23.01 29.08
N LEU A 270 -33.17 21.93 28.35
CA LEU A 270 -34.49 21.28 28.31
C LEU A 270 -34.91 20.74 29.68
N LEU A 271 -33.98 20.11 30.41
CA LEU A 271 -34.21 19.60 31.76
C LEU A 271 -34.56 20.73 32.73
N LYS A 272 -33.81 21.84 32.69
CA LYS A 272 -34.05 23.02 33.54
C LYS A 272 -35.47 23.57 33.34
N LEU A 273 -35.88 23.76 32.09
CA LEU A 273 -37.21 24.26 31.76
C LEU A 273 -38.32 23.34 32.26
N ASN A 274 -38.18 22.03 32.07
CA ASN A 274 -39.18 21.06 32.55
C ASN A 274 -39.22 20.97 34.08
N GLN A 275 -38.10 21.13 34.77
CA GLN A 275 -38.07 21.21 36.24
C GLN A 275 -38.82 22.45 36.75
N GLU A 276 -38.71 23.60 36.07
CA GLU A 276 -39.46 24.81 36.40
C GLU A 276 -40.97 24.62 36.19
N LEU A 277 -41.38 23.96 35.10
CA LEU A 277 -42.78 23.61 34.83
C LEU A 277 -43.35 22.63 35.86
N LEU A 278 -42.55 21.64 36.29
CA LEU A 278 -42.92 20.70 37.35
C LEU A 278 -43.12 21.40 38.69
N GLY A 279 -42.21 22.32 39.06
CA GLY A 279 -42.32 23.10 40.30
C GLY A 279 -43.56 24.01 40.35
N ARG A 280 -44.08 24.40 39.18
CA ARG A 280 -45.33 25.14 39.03
C ARG A 280 -46.57 24.24 38.88
N GLY A 281 -46.41 22.92 38.85
CA GLY A 281 -47.50 21.95 38.76
C GLY A 281 -48.10 21.76 37.35
N PHE A 282 -47.44 22.27 36.29
CA PHE A 282 -47.95 22.18 34.92
C PHE A 282 -47.68 20.83 34.23
N ILE A 283 -46.70 20.07 34.71
CA ILE A 283 -46.33 18.75 34.16
C ILE A 283 -46.15 17.71 35.27
N LYS A 284 -46.11 16.43 34.91
CA LYS A 284 -45.94 15.32 35.87
C LYS A 284 -44.47 14.94 36.03
N PRO A 285 -44.07 14.35 37.17
CA PRO A 285 -42.72 13.81 37.34
C PRO A 285 -42.31 12.80 36.26
N SER A 286 -43.28 12.03 35.72
CA SER A 286 -43.08 11.09 34.61
C SER A 286 -42.53 11.74 33.35
N ASP A 287 -42.77 13.05 33.16
CA ASP A 287 -42.40 13.77 31.94
C ASP A 287 -40.94 14.26 32.02
N VAL A 288 -40.39 14.36 33.22
CA VAL A 288 -39.00 14.80 33.49
C VAL A 288 -38.02 13.63 33.46
N LEU A 289 -38.45 12.44 33.86
CA LEU A 289 -37.58 11.26 33.97
C LEU A 289 -36.89 10.88 32.64
N PRO A 290 -37.59 10.83 31.48
CA PRO A 290 -36.94 10.54 30.20
C PRO A 290 -35.84 11.54 29.86
N ILE A 291 -36.08 12.85 30.05
CA ILE A 291 -35.09 13.90 29.79
C ILE A 291 -33.83 13.67 30.63
N LYS A 292 -34.00 13.32 31.91
CA LYS A 292 -32.88 13.01 32.81
C LYS A 292 -32.10 11.78 32.34
N THR A 293 -32.77 10.72 31.89
CA THR A 293 -32.11 9.53 31.33
C THR A 293 -31.35 9.87 30.04
N HIS A 294 -31.94 10.66 29.14
CA HIS A 294 -31.26 11.11 27.92
C HIS A 294 -30.03 11.95 28.22
N LEU A 295 -30.11 12.85 29.22
CA LEU A 295 -28.96 13.65 29.66
C LEU A 295 -27.82 12.75 30.17
N GLN A 296 -28.12 11.78 31.04
CA GLN A 296 -27.11 10.86 31.57
C GLN A 296 -26.45 10.02 30.46
N ARG A 297 -27.21 9.58 29.46
CA ARG A 297 -26.67 8.88 28.28
C ARG A 297 -25.81 9.79 27.42
N ALA A 298 -26.22 11.04 27.21
CA ALA A 298 -25.45 12.01 26.45
C ALA A 298 -24.12 12.37 27.16
N GLU A 299 -24.12 12.48 28.49
CA GLU A 299 -22.89 12.71 29.26
C GLU A 299 -21.93 11.51 29.20
N LEU A 300 -22.44 10.28 29.14
CA LEU A 300 -21.63 9.10 28.85
C LEU A 300 -21.02 9.15 27.45
N GLN A 301 -21.82 9.49 26.44
CA GLN A 301 -21.37 9.65 25.05
C GLN A 301 -20.25 10.69 24.92
N VAL A 302 -20.32 11.80 25.67
CA VAL A 302 -19.23 12.79 25.70
C VAL A 302 -17.93 12.13 26.19
N ARG A 303 -17.95 11.38 27.29
CA ARG A 303 -16.75 10.69 27.80
C ARG A 303 -16.18 9.71 26.79
N GLU A 304 -17.03 8.92 26.14
CA GLU A 304 -16.61 7.97 25.09
C GLU A 304 -16.00 8.70 23.87
N SER A 305 -16.62 9.80 23.43
CA SER A 305 -16.09 10.60 22.32
C SER A 305 -14.75 11.26 22.65
N MET A 306 -14.53 11.71 23.89
CA MET A 306 -13.24 12.25 24.32
C MET A 306 -12.15 11.15 24.32
N GLN A 307 -12.49 9.94 24.76
CA GLN A 307 -11.57 8.80 24.71
C GLN A 307 -11.24 8.41 23.26
N ALA A 308 -12.23 8.43 22.36
CA ALA A 308 -12.02 8.17 20.93
C ALA A 308 -11.12 9.24 20.27
N LEU A 309 -11.28 10.52 20.64
CA LEU A 309 -10.40 11.60 20.20
C LEU A 309 -8.98 11.38 20.70
N ALA A 310 -8.78 11.10 21.99
CA ALA A 310 -7.46 10.84 22.55
C ALA A 310 -6.77 9.65 21.83
N LYS A 311 -7.50 8.55 21.58
CA LYS A 311 -6.99 7.40 20.82
C LYS A 311 -6.58 7.78 19.40
N SER A 312 -7.37 8.60 18.71
CA SER A 312 -7.08 9.04 17.34
C SER A 312 -5.86 9.97 17.30
N GLN A 313 -5.72 10.88 18.28
CA GLN A 313 -4.54 11.74 18.44
C GLN A 313 -3.27 10.92 18.73
N MET A 314 -3.37 9.86 19.55
CA MET A 314 -2.25 8.95 19.79
C MET A 314 -1.82 8.21 18.52
N ALA A 315 -2.78 7.76 17.69
CA ALA A 315 -2.47 7.13 16.41
C ALA A 315 -1.74 8.10 15.45
N LEU A 316 -2.18 9.37 15.41
CA LEU A 316 -1.49 10.42 14.64
C LEU A 316 -0.07 10.68 15.18
N ALA A 317 0.08 10.80 16.50
CA ALA A 317 1.37 10.97 17.14
C ALA A 317 2.32 9.81 16.85
N GLN A 318 1.82 8.57 16.84
CA GLN A 318 2.62 7.39 16.50
C GLN A 318 3.17 7.46 15.07
N ILE A 319 2.32 7.79 14.08
CA ILE A 319 2.74 7.87 12.67
C ILE A 319 3.76 9.00 12.45
N LEU A 320 3.59 10.12 13.16
CA LEU A 320 4.50 11.27 13.12
C LEU A 320 5.73 11.12 14.02
N ASN A 321 5.86 9.99 14.73
CA ASN A 321 6.95 9.74 15.69
C ASN A 321 7.07 10.81 16.80
N ARG A 322 5.92 11.30 17.30
CA ARG A 322 5.82 12.23 18.43
C ARG A 322 5.55 11.51 19.75
N PRO A 323 5.89 12.13 20.91
CA PRO A 323 5.51 11.62 22.21
C PRO A 323 4.00 11.43 22.34
N LEU A 324 3.56 10.24 22.79
CA LEU A 324 2.13 9.91 22.92
C LEU A 324 1.40 10.70 24.03
N THR A 325 2.15 11.42 24.87
CA THR A 325 1.63 12.21 25.99
C THR A 325 1.18 13.61 25.58
N GLU A 326 1.57 14.10 24.40
CA GLU A 326 1.25 15.45 23.93
C GLU A 326 0.10 15.39 22.91
N PRO A 327 -1.09 15.95 23.23
CA PRO A 327 -2.23 15.90 22.33
C PRO A 327 -1.99 16.80 21.11
N ILE A 328 -2.05 16.21 19.92
CA ILE A 328 -1.93 16.93 18.66
C ILE A 328 -3.28 17.57 18.31
N GLN A 329 -3.29 18.90 18.21
CA GLN A 329 -4.45 19.64 17.70
C GLN A 329 -4.32 19.77 16.19
N VAL A 330 -5.38 19.41 15.48
CA VAL A 330 -5.43 19.39 14.01
C VAL A 330 -6.22 20.59 13.50
N ARG A 331 -5.94 21.06 12.28
CA ARG A 331 -6.75 22.09 11.61
C ARG A 331 -7.07 21.68 10.17
N ASP A 332 -8.35 21.46 9.87
CA ASP A 332 -8.81 21.08 8.53
C ASP A 332 -10.22 21.57 8.21
N TYR A 333 -10.48 21.84 6.93
CA TYR A 333 -11.78 22.25 6.39
C TYR A 333 -12.43 21.04 5.70
N PHE A 334 -13.44 20.45 6.33
CA PHE A 334 -14.06 19.20 5.87
C PHE A 334 -15.06 19.36 4.73
N ARG A 335 -15.63 20.56 4.57
CA ARG A 335 -16.58 20.85 3.51
C ARG A 335 -15.83 21.30 2.28
N ASP A 336 -15.55 20.36 1.38
CA ASP A 336 -15.18 20.62 0.01
C ASP A 336 -16.21 19.95 -0.91
N VAL A 337 -16.74 20.69 -1.87
CA VAL A 337 -17.72 20.23 -2.88
C VAL A 337 -17.21 20.51 -4.29
N ASN A 338 -15.90 20.71 -4.43
CA ASN A 338 -15.24 20.89 -5.71
C ASN A 338 -15.45 19.65 -6.58
N LYS A 339 -15.84 19.86 -7.84
CA LYS A 339 -16.00 18.78 -8.81
C LYS A 339 -14.66 18.42 -9.42
N LEU A 340 -14.55 17.18 -9.89
CA LEU A 340 -13.38 16.75 -10.67
C LEU A 340 -13.21 17.63 -11.91
N SER A 341 -11.99 18.11 -12.11
CA SER A 341 -11.64 18.93 -13.27
C SER A 341 -11.26 18.09 -14.50
N MET A 342 -10.99 16.79 -14.33
CA MET A 342 -10.51 15.89 -15.37
C MET A 342 -11.42 14.64 -15.48
N PRO A 343 -11.61 14.09 -16.69
CA PRO A 343 -12.35 12.85 -16.89
C PRO A 343 -11.58 11.62 -16.37
N THR A 344 -12.31 10.56 -16.05
CA THR A 344 -11.77 9.30 -15.50
C THR A 344 -10.66 8.70 -16.36
N ASP A 345 -10.80 8.71 -17.69
CA ASP A 345 -9.80 8.13 -18.60
C ASP A 345 -8.47 8.87 -18.55
N GLU A 346 -8.49 10.20 -18.37
CA GLU A 346 -7.28 11.01 -18.22
C GLU A 346 -6.60 10.74 -16.88
N LEU A 347 -7.38 10.58 -15.80
CA LEU A 347 -6.88 10.18 -14.49
C LEU A 347 -6.18 8.81 -14.52
N VAL A 348 -6.76 7.84 -15.25
CA VAL A 348 -6.15 6.51 -15.45
C VAL A 348 -4.82 6.63 -16.20
N GLN A 349 -4.78 7.38 -17.30
CA GLN A 349 -3.55 7.59 -18.06
C GLN A 349 -2.46 8.25 -17.23
N LYS A 350 -2.83 9.26 -16.43
CA LYS A 350 -1.93 9.92 -15.49
C LYS A 350 -1.40 8.93 -14.47
N ALA A 351 -2.26 8.14 -13.81
CA ALA A 351 -1.86 7.14 -12.83
C ALA A 351 -0.88 6.10 -13.40
N VAL A 352 -1.12 5.63 -14.64
CA VAL A 352 -0.22 4.68 -15.33
C VAL A 352 1.16 5.28 -15.64
N ALA A 353 1.25 6.61 -15.75
CA ALA A 353 2.48 7.34 -16.01
C ALA A 353 3.24 7.72 -14.71
N THR A 354 2.53 8.11 -13.66
CA THR A 354 3.10 8.73 -12.46
C THR A 354 3.26 7.79 -11.27
N ARG A 355 2.45 6.73 -11.15
CA ARG A 355 2.46 5.90 -9.92
C ARG A 355 3.82 5.24 -9.67
N PRO A 356 4.40 5.41 -8.46
CA PRO A 356 5.71 4.85 -8.14
C PRO A 356 5.79 3.31 -8.15
N ASP A 357 4.73 2.58 -7.80
CA ASP A 357 4.67 1.11 -7.88
C ASP A 357 4.88 0.60 -9.31
N LEU A 358 4.25 1.24 -10.30
CA LEU A 358 4.43 0.95 -11.72
C LEU A 358 5.83 1.31 -12.20
N MET A 359 6.41 2.41 -11.71
CA MET A 359 7.81 2.75 -11.99
C MET A 359 8.76 1.68 -11.43
N ALA A 360 8.52 1.22 -10.20
CA ALA A 360 9.31 0.18 -9.55
C ALA A 360 9.27 -1.15 -10.32
N ILE A 361 8.09 -1.62 -10.75
CA ILE A 361 7.99 -2.87 -11.52
C ILE A 361 8.62 -2.74 -12.92
N ARG A 362 8.49 -1.58 -13.59
CA ARG A 362 9.14 -1.31 -14.88
C ARG A 362 10.67 -1.33 -14.76
N LEU A 363 11.22 -0.74 -13.70
CA LEU A 363 12.65 -0.85 -13.37
C LEU A 363 13.02 -2.29 -12.98
N GLY A 364 12.10 -3.02 -12.35
CA GLY A 364 12.23 -4.44 -12.03
C GLY A 364 12.44 -5.31 -13.27
N ILE A 365 11.74 -5.01 -14.38
CA ILE A 365 11.97 -5.68 -15.67
C ILE A 365 13.41 -5.41 -16.16
N GLN A 366 13.87 -4.16 -16.10
CA GLN A 366 15.24 -3.81 -16.50
C GLN A 366 16.30 -4.50 -15.63
N ARG A 367 16.04 -4.64 -14.32
CA ARG A 367 16.85 -5.43 -13.39
C ARG A 367 16.86 -6.91 -13.79
N ALA A 368 15.70 -7.52 -14.02
CA ALA A 368 15.60 -8.92 -14.42
C ALA A 368 16.36 -9.20 -15.73
N GLU A 369 16.30 -8.27 -16.70
CA GLU A 369 17.10 -8.36 -17.93
C GLU A 369 18.61 -8.22 -17.68
N ALA A 370 19.00 -7.35 -16.75
CA ALA A 370 20.39 -7.24 -16.31
C ALA A 370 20.87 -8.53 -15.62
N ASP A 371 20.00 -9.19 -14.87
CA ASP A 371 20.27 -10.47 -14.23
C ASP A 371 20.42 -11.60 -15.26
N VAL A 372 19.67 -11.56 -16.37
CA VAL A 372 19.92 -12.46 -17.52
C VAL A 372 21.32 -12.25 -18.10
N ARG A 373 21.75 -11.00 -18.27
CA ARG A 373 23.11 -10.68 -18.76
C ARG A 373 24.17 -11.15 -17.77
N LEU A 374 23.93 -11.00 -16.47
CA LEU A 374 24.81 -11.51 -15.42
C LEU A 374 24.87 -13.04 -15.42
N ALA A 375 23.74 -13.73 -15.51
CA ALA A 375 23.69 -15.19 -15.60
C ALA A 375 24.43 -15.71 -16.84
N ARG A 376 24.32 -15.02 -17.98
CA ARG A 376 25.09 -15.34 -19.19
C ARG A 376 26.59 -15.12 -18.98
N ALA A 377 27.00 -14.01 -18.37
CA ALA A 377 28.41 -13.75 -18.07
C ALA A 377 29.00 -14.81 -17.12
N ASN A 378 28.21 -15.25 -16.13
CA ASN A 378 28.58 -16.34 -15.22
C ASN A 378 28.67 -17.72 -15.89
N GLY A 379 28.13 -17.88 -17.11
CA GLY A 379 28.31 -19.09 -17.92
C GLY A 379 29.73 -19.27 -18.47
N TYR A 380 30.51 -18.20 -18.51
CA TYR A 380 31.92 -18.24 -18.92
C TYR A 380 32.82 -18.30 -17.68
N PRO A 381 33.63 -19.33 -17.48
CA PRO A 381 34.53 -19.40 -16.32
C PRO A 381 35.59 -18.29 -16.31
N ASP A 382 36.15 -18.02 -15.13
CA ASP A 382 37.20 -17.01 -14.98
C ASP A 382 38.53 -17.50 -15.57
N VAL A 383 39.28 -16.55 -16.12
CA VAL A 383 40.63 -16.77 -16.65
C VAL A 383 41.61 -16.21 -15.64
N TYR A 384 42.65 -16.97 -15.35
CA TYR A 384 43.61 -16.69 -14.30
C TYR A 384 45.00 -16.54 -14.91
N LEU A 385 45.70 -15.46 -14.55
CA LEU A 385 47.12 -15.30 -14.84
C LEU A 385 47.89 -15.87 -13.64
N LEU A 386 48.58 -16.99 -13.86
CA LEU A 386 49.51 -17.55 -12.90
C LEU A 386 50.88 -16.90 -13.10
N TYR A 387 51.37 -16.23 -12.07
CA TYR A 387 52.71 -15.70 -12.03
C TYR A 387 53.43 -16.28 -10.81
N GLN A 388 54.48 -17.05 -11.07
CA GLN A 388 55.33 -17.66 -10.06
C GLN A 388 56.69 -16.97 -10.16
N PRO A 389 56.89 -15.82 -9.47
CA PRO A 389 58.12 -15.04 -9.59
C PRO A 389 59.36 -15.78 -9.08
N PHE A 390 59.17 -16.77 -8.21
CA PHE A 390 60.27 -17.47 -7.58
C PHE A 390 59.90 -18.93 -7.31
N THR A 391 60.79 -19.80 -7.79
CA THR A 391 60.84 -21.23 -7.55
C THR A 391 62.25 -21.54 -7.10
N TYR A 392 62.42 -22.23 -5.98
CA TYR A 392 63.71 -22.73 -5.55
C TYR A 392 63.69 -24.24 -5.50
N GLN A 393 64.56 -24.89 -6.27
CA GLN A 393 64.70 -26.35 -6.29
C GLN A 393 66.02 -26.75 -5.63
N ASN A 394 65.91 -27.47 -4.52
CA ASN A 394 67.07 -27.98 -3.79
C ASN A 394 67.61 -29.27 -4.44
N ASN A 395 68.64 -29.10 -5.28
CA ASN A 395 69.29 -30.21 -6.00
C ASN A 395 70.47 -30.81 -5.24
N THR A 396 70.69 -30.45 -3.98
CA THR A 396 71.86 -30.87 -3.19
C THR A 396 72.00 -32.40 -3.12
N TYR A 397 70.88 -33.14 -3.08
CA TYR A 397 70.89 -34.61 -3.06
C TYR A 397 71.41 -35.25 -4.36
N LEU A 398 71.36 -34.54 -5.49
CA LEU A 398 71.89 -34.96 -6.79
C LEU A 398 73.39 -34.62 -6.96
N GLY A 399 73.99 -33.92 -5.99
CA GLY A 399 75.37 -33.44 -6.10
C GLY A 399 75.56 -32.31 -7.11
N VAL A 400 74.47 -31.63 -7.51
CA VAL A 400 74.51 -30.46 -8.43
C VAL A 400 73.98 -29.19 -7.74
N PRO A 401 74.38 -27.99 -8.19
CA PRO A 401 73.89 -26.75 -7.61
C PRO A 401 72.35 -26.65 -7.66
N SER A 402 71.78 -26.09 -6.59
CA SER A 402 70.36 -25.74 -6.55
C SER A 402 70.04 -24.68 -7.59
N ALA A 403 68.81 -24.69 -8.11
CA ALA A 403 68.38 -23.82 -9.18
C ALA A 403 67.22 -22.93 -8.73
N SER A 404 67.17 -21.72 -9.28
CA SER A 404 66.00 -20.85 -9.19
C SER A 404 65.41 -20.57 -10.55
N SER A 405 64.09 -20.46 -10.62
CA SER A 405 63.36 -20.20 -11.85
C SER A 405 62.08 -19.40 -11.58
N TRP A 406 61.44 -18.95 -12.65
CA TRP A 406 60.14 -18.29 -12.62
C TRP A 406 59.23 -18.94 -13.66
N THR A 407 57.92 -18.88 -13.41
CA THR A 407 56.90 -19.43 -14.30
C THR A 407 55.84 -18.37 -14.58
N LEU A 408 55.38 -18.31 -15.83
CA LEU A 408 54.20 -17.56 -16.22
C LEU A 408 53.26 -18.50 -16.96
N GLY A 409 52.00 -18.53 -16.53
CA GLY A 409 50.97 -19.39 -17.09
C GLY A 409 49.61 -18.70 -17.16
N VAL A 410 48.74 -19.24 -18.00
CA VAL A 410 47.33 -18.84 -18.04
C VAL A 410 46.49 -20.08 -17.81
N THR A 411 45.57 -20.00 -16.85
CA THR A 411 44.67 -21.09 -16.50
C THR A 411 43.24 -20.66 -16.71
N ALA A 412 42.45 -21.47 -17.41
CA ALA A 412 41.04 -21.22 -17.62
C ALA A 412 40.27 -22.53 -17.56
N THR A 413 39.09 -22.51 -16.93
CA THR A 413 38.19 -23.66 -16.98
C THR A 413 37.42 -23.66 -18.29
N ILE A 414 37.36 -24.81 -18.97
CA ILE A 414 36.58 -24.98 -20.20
C ILE A 414 35.18 -25.52 -19.83
N PRO A 415 34.09 -24.75 -20.01
CA PRO A 415 32.75 -25.14 -19.55
C PRO A 415 32.08 -26.12 -20.52
N LEU A 416 32.51 -27.40 -20.50
CA LEU A 416 31.95 -28.42 -21.38
C LEU A 416 30.51 -28.79 -20.99
N TYR A 417 30.26 -29.06 -19.71
CA TYR A 417 28.97 -29.56 -19.20
C TYR A 417 28.13 -28.50 -18.48
N ASN A 418 28.77 -27.69 -17.63
CA ASN A 418 28.11 -26.62 -16.89
C ASN A 418 28.43 -25.27 -17.54
N ARG A 419 27.46 -24.75 -18.30
CA ARG A 419 27.50 -23.42 -18.94
C ARG A 419 26.55 -22.45 -18.25
N ASN A 420 26.20 -22.74 -16.99
CA ASN A 420 25.21 -22.02 -16.21
C ASN A 420 23.78 -22.05 -16.83
N GLN A 421 23.47 -23.08 -17.62
CA GLN A 421 22.24 -23.16 -18.43
C GLN A 421 20.95 -23.08 -17.60
N GLY A 422 20.94 -23.67 -16.39
CA GLY A 422 19.81 -23.63 -15.47
C GLY A 422 19.51 -22.22 -14.95
N ASN A 423 20.54 -21.51 -14.47
CA ASN A 423 20.39 -20.15 -13.97
C ASN A 423 20.04 -19.16 -15.09
N ILE A 424 20.58 -19.35 -16.30
CA ILE A 424 20.18 -18.55 -17.46
C ILE A 424 18.69 -18.76 -17.78
N ARG A 425 18.21 -20.02 -17.76
CA ARG A 425 16.78 -20.32 -17.98
C ARG A 425 15.91 -19.71 -16.88
N ARG A 426 16.31 -19.83 -15.61
CA ARG A 426 15.62 -19.21 -14.47
C ARG A 426 15.53 -17.69 -14.63
N ALA A 427 16.64 -17.03 -14.95
CA ALA A 427 16.66 -15.57 -15.12
C ALA A 427 15.77 -15.12 -16.29
N LYS A 428 15.70 -15.87 -17.40
CA LYS A 428 14.77 -15.57 -18.51
C LYS A 428 13.31 -15.70 -18.08
N ILE A 429 12.97 -16.76 -17.35
CA ILE A 429 11.62 -16.95 -16.81
C ILE A 429 11.26 -15.81 -15.85
N ASN A 430 12.21 -15.37 -15.03
CA ASN A 430 12.01 -14.23 -14.13
C ASN A 430 11.64 -12.95 -14.89
N VAL A 431 12.25 -12.66 -16.05
CA VAL A 431 11.85 -11.53 -16.91
C VAL A 431 10.39 -11.64 -17.33
N THR A 432 9.97 -12.81 -17.83
CA THR A 432 8.58 -13.05 -18.23
C THR A 432 7.62 -12.94 -17.05
N GLN A 433 8.00 -13.48 -15.88
CA GLN A 433 7.23 -13.35 -14.65
C GLN A 433 7.03 -11.89 -14.26
N THR A 434 8.10 -11.08 -14.26
CA THR A 434 8.01 -9.64 -13.93
C THR A 434 7.18 -8.87 -14.96
N GLN A 435 7.22 -9.24 -16.24
CA GLN A 435 6.35 -8.65 -17.27
C GLN A 435 4.86 -8.97 -17.03
N VAL A 436 4.54 -10.20 -16.66
CA VAL A 436 3.16 -10.59 -16.30
C VAL A 436 2.70 -9.85 -15.04
N GLN A 437 3.55 -9.74 -14.04
CA GLN A 437 3.27 -8.96 -12.82
C GLN A 437 3.03 -7.48 -13.15
N ALA A 438 3.82 -6.89 -14.05
CA ALA A 438 3.61 -5.51 -14.49
C ALA A 438 2.27 -5.34 -15.22
N ALA A 439 1.90 -6.27 -16.11
CA ALA A 439 0.60 -6.24 -16.79
C ALA A 439 -0.57 -6.37 -15.78
N SER A 440 -0.43 -7.24 -14.77
CA SER A 440 -1.41 -7.33 -13.68
C SER A 440 -1.51 -6.03 -12.90
N LEU A 441 -0.38 -5.41 -12.55
CA LEU A 441 -0.37 -4.17 -11.77
C LEU A 441 -1.03 -3.03 -12.56
N VAL A 442 -0.83 -2.94 -13.88
CA VAL A 442 -1.54 -1.96 -14.71
C VAL A 442 -3.06 -2.11 -14.59
N ARG A 443 -3.59 -3.34 -14.59
CA ARG A 443 -5.03 -3.59 -14.39
C ARG A 443 -5.50 -3.22 -12.99
N THR A 444 -4.69 -3.48 -11.97
CA THR A 444 -4.98 -3.03 -10.60
C THR A 444 -5.05 -1.52 -10.54
N VAL A 445 -4.08 -0.80 -11.11
CA VAL A 445 -4.08 0.67 -11.15
C VAL A 445 -5.30 1.24 -11.87
N GLU A 446 -5.68 0.66 -13.02
CA GLU A 446 -6.91 1.04 -13.72
C GLU A 446 -8.14 0.87 -12.81
N SER A 447 -8.25 -0.27 -12.12
CA SER A 447 -9.35 -0.56 -11.20
C SER A 447 -9.35 0.38 -9.99
N ASP A 448 -8.19 0.66 -9.39
CA ASP A 448 -8.04 1.54 -8.23
C ASP A 448 -8.59 2.93 -8.54
N VAL A 449 -8.17 3.51 -9.68
CA VAL A 449 -8.60 4.86 -10.10
C VAL A 449 -10.09 4.89 -10.41
N ILE A 450 -10.61 3.90 -11.16
CA ILE A 450 -12.04 3.85 -11.49
C ILE A 450 -12.90 3.73 -10.22
N ASN A 451 -12.48 2.90 -9.27
CA ASN A 451 -13.21 2.75 -8.00
C ASN A 451 -13.12 4.02 -7.14
N ALA A 452 -11.95 4.64 -7.05
CA ALA A 452 -11.77 5.90 -6.32
C ALA A 452 -12.61 7.05 -6.91
N VAL A 453 -12.68 7.16 -8.24
CA VAL A 453 -13.55 8.16 -8.90
C VAL A 453 -15.02 7.89 -8.62
N ARG A 454 -15.48 6.64 -8.70
CA ARG A 454 -16.88 6.29 -8.39
C ARG A 454 -17.24 6.58 -6.94
N GLU A 455 -16.32 6.28 -6.01
CA GLU A 455 -16.52 6.55 -4.59
C GLU A 455 -16.52 8.06 -4.29
N PHE A 456 -15.66 8.82 -4.95
CA PHE A 456 -15.67 10.29 -4.91
C PHE A 456 -17.01 10.86 -5.42
N GLU A 457 -17.47 10.43 -6.60
CA GLU A 457 -18.73 10.92 -7.19
C GLU A 457 -19.95 10.55 -6.32
N LEU A 458 -19.98 9.33 -5.79
CA LEU A 458 -21.04 8.86 -4.91
C LEU A 458 -21.07 9.65 -3.60
N SER A 459 -19.92 9.80 -2.96
CA SER A 459 -19.81 10.55 -1.69
C SER A 459 -20.13 12.03 -1.85
N LEU A 460 -19.70 12.66 -2.96
CA LEU A 460 -20.06 14.05 -3.28
C LEU A 460 -21.56 14.21 -3.42
N LYS A 461 -22.20 13.32 -4.20
CA LYS A 461 -23.66 13.36 -4.39
C LYS A 461 -24.41 13.15 -3.07
N SER A 462 -23.94 12.23 -2.22
CA SER A 462 -24.54 12.04 -0.89
C SER A 462 -24.45 13.28 -0.01
N VAL A 463 -23.31 13.99 -0.03
CA VAL A 463 -23.15 15.26 0.68
C VAL A 463 -24.11 16.32 0.13
N GLU A 464 -24.18 16.48 -1.20
CA GLU A 464 -25.09 17.43 -1.86
C GLU A 464 -26.57 17.16 -1.51
N GLU A 465 -27.01 15.90 -1.56
CA GLU A 465 -28.40 15.50 -1.27
C GLU A 465 -28.77 15.68 0.22
N LEU A 466 -27.86 15.29 1.13
CA LEU A 466 -28.04 15.49 2.57
C LEU A 466 -28.11 16.98 2.92
N GLU A 467 -27.22 17.79 2.35
CA GLU A 467 -27.15 19.25 2.61
C GLU A 467 -28.36 19.99 2.02
N ALA A 468 -28.78 19.66 0.80
CA ALA A 468 -29.83 20.40 0.10
C ALA A 468 -31.25 20.01 0.50
N GLU A 469 -31.52 18.73 0.77
CA GLU A 469 -32.90 18.23 0.94
C GLU A 469 -33.15 17.63 2.32
N ILE A 470 -32.32 16.67 2.75
CA ILE A 470 -32.63 15.81 3.91
C ILE A 470 -32.45 16.58 5.22
N VAL A 471 -31.32 17.26 5.42
CA VAL A 471 -31.06 18.04 6.65
C VAL A 471 -32.08 19.17 6.82
N PRO A 472 -32.40 20.00 5.79
CA PRO A 472 -33.45 21.01 5.90
C PRO A 472 -34.85 20.43 6.17
N SER A 473 -35.18 19.27 5.61
CA SER A 473 -36.46 18.61 5.85
C SER A 473 -36.59 18.11 7.29
N ALA A 474 -35.58 17.38 7.79
CA ALA A 474 -35.53 16.89 9.16
C ALA A 474 -35.57 18.04 10.19
N ARG A 475 -34.90 19.16 9.87
CA ARG A 475 -34.95 20.40 10.65
C ARG A 475 -36.37 20.93 10.78
N LYS A 476 -37.12 21.04 9.68
CA LYS A 476 -38.52 21.51 9.69
C LYS A 476 -39.42 20.61 10.55
N VAL A 477 -39.23 19.29 10.50
CA VAL A 477 -39.99 18.33 11.32
C VAL A 477 -39.72 18.56 12.81
N ARG A 478 -38.44 18.65 13.20
CA ARG A 478 -38.04 18.98 14.57
C ARG A 478 -38.62 20.31 15.03
N ASP A 479 -38.51 21.36 14.21
CA ASP A 479 -38.97 22.71 14.55
C ASP A 479 -40.50 22.76 14.72
N ALA A 480 -41.24 22.05 13.88
CA ALA A 480 -42.68 21.92 14.04
C ALA A 480 -43.06 21.18 15.32
N ALA A 481 -42.38 20.08 15.65
CA ALA A 481 -42.58 19.34 16.90
C ALA A 481 -42.27 20.20 18.13
N TYR A 482 -41.21 21.01 18.05
CA TYR A 482 -40.84 21.96 19.09
C TYR A 482 -41.95 23.01 19.33
N LEU A 483 -42.48 23.61 18.27
CA LEU A 483 -43.56 24.60 18.38
C LEU A 483 -44.83 24.01 18.98
N ARG A 484 -45.20 22.79 18.58
CA ARG A 484 -46.36 22.08 19.16
C ARG A 484 -46.17 21.77 20.64
N TRP A 485 -44.97 21.34 21.02
CA TRP A 485 -44.64 21.10 22.43
C TRP A 485 -44.72 22.40 23.25
N GLN A 486 -44.14 23.49 22.74
CA GLN A 486 -44.18 24.80 23.39
C GLN A 486 -45.62 25.34 23.53
N GLY A 487 -46.47 25.06 22.54
CA GLY A 487 -47.90 25.38 22.56
C GLY A 487 -48.75 24.47 23.47
N GLY A 488 -48.16 23.42 24.05
CA GLY A 488 -48.86 22.43 24.88
C GLY A 488 -49.74 21.46 24.09
N GLU A 489 -49.61 21.41 22.77
CA GLU A 489 -50.37 20.51 21.89
C GLU A 489 -49.86 19.06 21.93
N THR A 490 -48.56 18.88 22.23
CA THR A 490 -47.94 17.56 22.40
C THR A 490 -47.05 17.47 23.65
N SER A 491 -46.69 16.24 24.01
CA SER A 491 -45.77 15.91 25.09
C SER A 491 -44.32 16.24 24.73
N ALA A 492 -43.47 16.44 25.74
CA ALA A 492 -42.03 16.61 25.56
C ALA A 492 -41.36 15.40 24.88
N LEU A 493 -41.96 14.21 24.98
CA LEU A 493 -41.45 12.99 24.39
C LEU A 493 -41.52 13.02 22.86
N GLU A 494 -42.60 13.53 22.27
CA GLU A 494 -42.74 13.64 20.81
C GLU A 494 -41.69 14.61 20.23
N TYR A 495 -41.40 15.71 20.93
CA TYR A 495 -40.31 16.60 20.57
C TYR A 495 -38.94 15.90 20.69
N LEU A 496 -38.70 15.12 21.76
CA LEU A 496 -37.46 14.37 21.93
C LEU A 496 -37.24 13.34 20.82
N ASP A 497 -38.31 12.68 20.37
CA ASP A 497 -38.25 11.73 19.25
C ASP A 497 -37.92 12.46 17.94
N ALA A 498 -38.60 13.57 17.63
CA ALA A 498 -38.27 14.39 16.45
C ALA A 498 -36.84 14.98 16.50
N GLN A 499 -36.36 15.35 17.69
CA GLN A 499 -34.99 15.80 17.90
C GLN A 499 -33.97 14.67 17.69
N LYS A 500 -34.29 13.45 18.13
CA LYS A 500 -33.46 12.26 17.92
C LYS A 500 -33.34 11.95 16.43
N ASP A 501 -34.45 11.99 15.68
CA ASP A 501 -34.44 11.75 14.23
C ASP A 501 -33.62 12.82 13.48
N TYR A 502 -33.76 14.10 13.85
CA TYR A 502 -32.91 15.17 13.30
C TYR A 502 -31.41 14.95 13.62
N ASN A 503 -31.10 14.52 14.85
CA ASN A 503 -29.74 14.23 15.28
C ASN A 503 -29.11 13.05 14.51
N GLU A 504 -29.92 12.06 14.12
CA GLU A 504 -29.51 10.93 13.29
C GLU A 504 -29.17 11.41 11.87
N VAL A 505 -30.03 12.23 11.26
CA VAL A 505 -29.76 12.85 9.94
C VAL A 505 -28.49 13.73 9.96
N VAL A 506 -28.28 14.48 11.04
CA VAL A 506 -27.07 15.29 11.23
C VAL A 506 -25.81 14.42 11.34
N ARG A 507 -25.91 13.27 12.02
CA ARG A 507 -24.82 12.30 12.08
C ARG A 507 -24.53 11.74 10.69
N ASP A 508 -25.56 11.36 9.93
CA ASP A 508 -25.40 10.82 8.58
C ASP A 508 -24.73 11.84 7.64
N TYR A 509 -25.10 13.12 7.74
CA TYR A 509 -24.45 14.21 7.02
C TYR A 509 -22.96 14.34 7.36
N ARG A 510 -22.60 14.29 8.64
CA ARG A 510 -21.20 14.33 9.07
C ARG A 510 -20.42 13.12 8.58
N ASP A 511 -21.01 11.93 8.70
CA ASP A 511 -20.37 10.69 8.27
C ASP A 511 -20.20 10.68 6.74
N ALA A 512 -21.13 11.29 5.98
CA ALA A 512 -20.99 11.54 4.54
C ALA A 512 -19.86 12.53 4.21
N LEU A 513 -19.70 13.63 4.96
CA LEU A 513 -18.58 14.57 4.78
C LEU A 513 -17.22 13.89 5.04
N ILE A 514 -17.12 13.06 6.09
CA ILE A 514 -15.91 12.30 6.40
C ILE A 514 -15.59 11.32 5.27
N ARG A 515 -16.62 10.60 4.79
CA ARG A 515 -16.49 9.68 3.67
C ARG A 515 -16.04 10.39 2.39
N HIS A 516 -16.61 11.57 2.12
CA HIS A 516 -16.20 12.38 0.97
C HIS A 516 -14.75 12.85 1.09
N ARG A 517 -14.34 13.35 2.26
CA ARG A 517 -12.96 13.77 2.51
C ARG A 517 -11.97 12.62 2.31
N ASN A 518 -12.27 11.43 2.82
CA ASN A 518 -11.47 10.24 2.56
C ASN A 518 -11.43 9.90 1.07
N ALA A 519 -12.56 9.87 0.38
CA ALA A 519 -12.62 9.57 -1.05
C ALA A 519 -11.78 10.54 -1.91
N MET A 520 -11.72 11.83 -1.54
CA MET A 520 -10.83 12.82 -2.19
C MET A 520 -9.35 12.45 -2.03
N LEU A 521 -8.96 12.07 -0.81
CA LEU A 521 -7.58 11.73 -0.48
C LEU A 521 -7.17 10.37 -1.07
N ASP A 522 -8.07 9.39 -1.05
CA ASP A 522 -7.91 8.08 -1.68
C ASP A 522 -7.72 8.24 -3.20
N LEU A 523 -8.43 9.17 -3.83
CA LEU A 523 -8.24 9.47 -5.25
C LEU A 523 -6.84 10.05 -5.54
N ASN A 524 -6.34 10.94 -4.69
CA ASN A 524 -4.96 11.43 -4.80
C ASN A 524 -3.96 10.27 -4.71
N THR A 525 -4.16 9.34 -3.76
CA THR A 525 -3.34 8.13 -3.61
C THR A 525 -3.44 7.22 -4.83
N ALA A 526 -4.65 6.99 -5.34
CA ALA A 526 -4.93 6.11 -6.46
C ALA A 526 -4.28 6.59 -7.76
N VAL A 527 -4.24 7.91 -7.97
CA VAL A 527 -3.54 8.52 -9.12
C VAL A 527 -2.04 8.67 -8.86
N GLY A 528 -1.62 8.74 -7.59
CA GLY A 528 -0.22 8.95 -7.21
C GLY A 528 0.23 10.40 -7.36
N GLU A 529 -0.70 11.34 -7.43
CA GLU A 529 -0.47 12.78 -7.50
C GLU A 529 -1.61 13.52 -6.78
N ARG A 530 -1.33 14.68 -6.19
CA ARG A 530 -2.36 15.51 -5.57
C ARG A 530 -3.16 16.25 -6.64
N ILE A 531 -4.40 15.82 -6.85
CA ILE A 531 -5.37 16.44 -7.75
C ILE A 531 -6.38 17.28 -6.97
N LEU A 532 -6.70 16.83 -5.76
CA LEU A 532 -7.65 17.46 -4.85
C LEU A 532 -6.92 17.95 -3.59
N PRO A 533 -7.41 19.04 -2.96
CA PRO A 533 -6.75 19.68 -1.81
C PRO A 533 -6.76 18.81 -0.55
#